data_AF-E5VPL3-F1
#
_entry.id   AF-E5VPL3-F1
#
_cell.length_a   1.000
_cell.length_b   1.000
_cell.length_c   1.000
_cell.angle_alpha   90.00
_cell.angle_beta   90.00
_cell.angle_gamma   90.00
#
_symmetry.space_group_name_H-M   'P 1'
#
loop_
_entity.id
_entity.type
_entity.pdbx_description
1 polymer ?
#
loop_
_entity_poly.entity_id
_entity_poly.type
_entity_poly.pdbx_seq_one_letter_code
_entity_poly.pdbx_strand_id
1 'polypeptide(L)'
;MARILKSGISSLEGIYIMEDGDVQTEGREILKEIREELEMCGMLYPAMEKTGVFPEYALHMTEIGEQTGRLDETMEALAAYYQREEEILDAVKSAVTYPVAMLGMLLVIVAVLFIKVMPVFEQVYMQLGQEMTGVARQLLNIEYWRLDEAVSNCSGSFGSGDLDHSIFRYFL
;
A
#
# COMPACT_ATOMS: atom_id res chain seq x y z
N MET A 1 3.23 -14.30 17.54
CA MET A 1 3.22 -15.41 18.51
C MET A 1 4.58 -15.70 19.16
N ALA A 2 5.68 -15.66 18.40
CA ALA A 2 7.04 -15.97 18.87
C ALA A 2 7.43 -15.38 20.24
N ARG A 3 7.21 -14.08 20.46
CA ARG A 3 7.56 -13.41 21.73
C ARG A 3 6.80 -13.96 22.93
N ILE A 4 5.54 -14.37 22.75
CA ILE A 4 4.70 -14.94 23.80
C ILE A 4 5.21 -16.34 24.17
N LEU A 5 5.44 -17.20 23.18
CA LEU A 5 5.97 -18.55 23.42
C LEU A 5 7.34 -18.52 24.09
N LYS A 6 8.21 -17.60 23.66
CA LYS A 6 9.53 -17.40 24.27
C LYS A 6 9.47 -16.97 25.75
N SER A 7 8.37 -16.36 26.18
CA SER A 7 8.14 -16.00 27.58
C SER A 7 7.62 -17.16 28.45
N GLY A 8 7.45 -18.35 27.87
CA GLY A 8 6.96 -19.54 28.58
C GLY A 8 5.44 -19.62 28.68
N ILE A 9 4.71 -18.75 27.99
CA ILE A 9 3.25 -18.78 27.89
C ILE A 9 2.86 -19.88 26.88
N SER A 10 1.82 -20.66 27.19
CA SER A 10 1.33 -21.72 26.31
C SER A 10 0.80 -21.16 24.99
N SER A 11 0.77 -21.99 23.95
CA SER A 11 0.21 -21.61 22.64
C SER A 11 -1.25 -21.17 22.75
N LEU A 12 -2.06 -21.89 23.52
CA LEU A 12 -3.48 -21.56 23.72
C LEU A 12 -3.68 -20.19 24.37
N GLU A 13 -2.99 -19.93 25.49
CA GLU A 13 -3.07 -18.63 26.19
C GLU A 13 -2.52 -17.51 25.29
N GLY A 14 -1.49 -17.80 24.51
CA GLY A 14 -0.93 -16.83 23.57
C GLY A 14 -1.90 -16.43 22.46
N ILE A 15 -2.69 -17.36 21.93
CA ILE A 15 -3.74 -17.05 20.96
C ILE A 15 -4.84 -16.21 21.62
N TYR A 16 -5.23 -16.52 22.86
CA TYR A 16 -6.22 -15.72 23.59
C TYR A 16 -5.79 -14.25 23.76
N ILE A 17 -4.53 -14.02 24.14
CA ILE A 17 -3.95 -12.66 24.26
C ILE A 17 -3.92 -11.96 22.89
N MET A 18 -3.64 -12.69 21.80
CA MET A 18 -3.64 -12.12 20.45
C MET A 18 -5.04 -11.74 19.99
N GLU A 19 -6.05 -12.55 20.27
CA GLU A 19 -7.43 -12.27 19.93
C GLU A 19 -7.97 -11.02 20.66
N ASP A 20 -7.61 -10.84 21.93
CA ASP A 20 -8.04 -9.68 22.72
C ASP A 20 -7.35 -8.38 22.27
N GLY A 21 -6.09 -8.49 21.83
CA GLY A 21 -5.31 -7.36 21.33
C GLY A 21 -5.59 -6.96 19.88
N ASP A 22 -6.28 -7.80 19.09
CA ASP A 22 -6.54 -7.52 17.67
C ASP A 22 -7.71 -6.55 17.48
N VAL A 23 -7.45 -5.50 16.70
CA VAL A 23 -8.40 -4.44 16.38
C VAL A 23 -9.19 -4.78 15.11
N GLN A 24 -8.69 -5.69 14.28
CA GLN A 24 -9.28 -6.07 13.00
C GLN A 24 -10.29 -7.22 13.19
N THR A 25 -11.49 -7.06 12.62
CA THR A 25 -12.55 -8.07 12.74
C THR A 25 -12.18 -9.41 12.09
N GLU A 26 -11.56 -9.37 10.91
CA GLU A 26 -11.16 -10.57 10.17
C GLU A 26 -10.05 -11.37 10.86
N GLY A 27 -9.00 -10.68 11.34
CA GLY A 27 -7.91 -11.32 12.10
C GLY A 27 -8.42 -11.97 13.39
N ARG A 28 -9.35 -11.30 14.08
CA ARG A 28 -9.99 -11.83 15.28
C ARG A 28 -10.83 -13.09 15.01
N GLU A 29 -11.56 -13.14 13.89
CA GLU A 29 -12.33 -14.34 13.50
C GLU A 29 -11.40 -15.53 13.22
N ILE A 30 -10.30 -15.30 12.50
CA ILE A 30 -9.29 -16.33 12.23
C ILE A 30 -8.66 -16.84 13.54
N LEU A 31 -8.24 -15.93 14.42
CA LEU A 31 -7.66 -16.30 15.72
C LEU A 31 -8.64 -17.07 16.60
N LYS A 32 -9.93 -16.69 16.57
CA LYS A 32 -10.99 -17.40 17.27
C LYS A 32 -11.17 -18.83 16.73
N GLU A 33 -11.16 -19.01 15.41
CA GLU A 33 -11.25 -20.35 14.80
C GLU A 33 -10.04 -21.22 15.19
N ILE A 34 -8.83 -20.65 15.16
CA ILE A 34 -7.61 -21.35 15.60
C ILE A 34 -7.73 -21.73 17.08
N ARG A 35 -8.21 -20.83 17.94
CA ARG A 35 -8.40 -21.10 19.38
C ARG A 35 -9.37 -22.27 19.59
N GLU A 36 -10.54 -22.21 18.97
CA GLU A 36 -11.57 -23.25 19.10
C GLU A 36 -11.05 -24.61 18.62
N GLU A 37 -10.33 -24.65 17.50
CA GLU A 37 -9.72 -25.90 17.02
C GLU A 37 -8.61 -26.38 17.96
N LEU A 38 -7.75 -25.47 18.44
CA LEU A 38 -6.65 -25.79 19.36
C LEU A 38 -7.15 -26.37 20.69
N GLU A 39 -8.29 -25.89 21.21
CA GLU A 39 -8.94 -26.47 22.40
C GLU A 39 -9.43 -27.91 22.16
N MET A 40 -9.82 -28.25 20.94
CA MET A 40 -10.30 -29.59 20.58
C MET A 40 -9.17 -30.58 20.27
N CYS A 41 -8.21 -30.19 19.44
CA CYS A 41 -7.16 -31.10 18.95
C CYS A 41 -5.86 -31.01 19.75
N GLY A 42 -5.65 -29.95 20.54
CA GLY A 42 -4.46 -29.74 21.37
C GLY A 42 -3.17 -29.42 20.60
N MET A 43 -3.25 -29.30 19.28
CA MET A 43 -2.13 -29.05 18.37
C MET A 43 -2.40 -27.80 17.52
N LEU A 44 -1.42 -26.93 17.40
CA LEU A 44 -1.45 -25.68 16.65
C LEU A 44 -1.38 -25.89 15.15
N TYR A 45 -0.63 -26.88 14.66
CA TYR A 45 -0.56 -27.20 13.24
C TYR A 45 -1.95 -27.44 12.59
N PRO A 46 -2.78 -28.39 13.06
CA PRO A 46 -4.07 -28.65 12.44
C PRO A 46 -5.04 -27.47 12.61
N ALA A 47 -4.93 -26.73 13.72
CA ALA A 47 -5.71 -25.51 13.94
C ALA A 47 -5.38 -24.41 12.91
N MET A 48 -4.10 -24.22 12.57
CA MET A 48 -3.68 -23.28 11.53
C MET A 48 -4.04 -23.79 10.13
N GLU A 49 -3.86 -25.08 9.85
CA GLU A 49 -4.15 -25.70 8.55
C GLU A 49 -5.63 -25.54 8.17
N LYS A 50 -6.54 -25.72 9.14
CA LYS A 50 -7.99 -25.61 8.92
C LYS A 50 -8.44 -24.25 8.41
N THR A 51 -7.81 -23.17 8.86
CA THR A 51 -8.16 -21.81 8.43
C THR A 51 -7.87 -21.53 6.96
N GLY A 52 -6.89 -22.24 6.37
CA GLY A 52 -6.48 -22.04 4.98
C GLY A 52 -5.84 -20.68 4.67
N VAL A 53 -5.55 -19.86 5.68
CA VAL A 53 -4.97 -18.50 5.49
C VAL A 53 -3.43 -18.55 5.49
N PHE A 54 -2.84 -19.50 6.20
CA PHE A 54 -1.39 -19.58 6.36
C PHE A 54 -0.72 -20.28 5.17
N PRO A 55 0.42 -19.78 4.69
CA PRO A 55 1.17 -20.44 3.63
C PRO A 55 1.80 -21.75 4.13
N GLU A 56 2.04 -22.67 3.20
CA GLU A 56 2.59 -24.01 3.45
C GLU A 56 3.88 -23.99 4.29
N TYR A 57 4.76 -23.01 4.05
CA TYR A 57 5.99 -22.86 4.82
C TYR A 57 5.75 -22.62 6.32
N ALA A 58 4.77 -21.77 6.65
CA ALA A 58 4.41 -21.50 8.04
C ALA A 58 3.79 -22.72 8.71
N LEU A 59 2.96 -23.46 7.98
CA LEU A 59 2.36 -24.72 8.45
C LEU A 59 3.43 -25.78 8.73
N HIS A 60 4.34 -26.04 7.79
CA HIS A 60 5.42 -27.02 7.97
C HIS A 60 6.37 -26.68 9.13
N MET A 61 6.74 -25.40 9.29
CA MET A 61 7.58 -24.99 10.42
C MET A 61 6.86 -25.15 11.76
N THR A 62 5.56 -24.91 11.79
CA THR A 62 4.72 -25.15 12.97
C THR A 62 4.63 -26.64 13.28
N GLU A 63 4.40 -27.49 12.27
CA GLU A 63 4.36 -28.95 12.42
C GLU A 63 5.68 -29.49 13.02
N ILE A 64 6.82 -29.07 12.45
CA ILE A 64 8.15 -29.46 12.96
C ILE A 64 8.32 -28.96 14.40
N GLY A 65 7.89 -27.74 14.71
CA GLY A 65 7.95 -27.15 16.04
C GLY A 65 7.17 -27.94 17.07
N GLU A 66 5.95 -28.38 16.72
CA GLU A 66 5.12 -29.20 17.60
C GLU A 66 5.65 -30.62 17.77
N GLN A 67 6.04 -31.29 16.68
CA GLN A 67 6.59 -32.65 16.73
C GLN A 67 7.89 -32.74 17.54
N THR A 68 8.71 -31.68 17.48
CA THR A 68 9.98 -31.61 18.22
C THR A 68 9.83 -30.99 19.61
N GLY A 69 8.66 -30.43 19.94
CA GLY A 69 8.43 -29.68 21.17
C GLY A 69 9.22 -28.37 21.26
N ARG A 70 9.69 -27.83 20.13
CA ARG A 70 10.50 -26.60 19.99
C ARG A 70 9.73 -25.53 19.22
N LEU A 71 8.49 -25.34 19.63
CA LEU A 71 7.59 -24.37 18.99
C LEU A 71 8.08 -22.93 19.17
N ASP A 72 8.75 -22.66 20.29
CA ASP A 72 9.41 -21.38 20.58
C ASP A 72 10.46 -21.02 19.53
N GLU A 73 11.35 -21.96 19.20
CA GLU A 73 12.44 -21.74 18.24
C GLU A 73 11.94 -21.63 16.80
N THR A 74 11.01 -22.51 16.40
CA THR A 74 10.44 -22.49 15.05
C THR A 74 9.61 -21.24 14.80
N MET A 75 8.83 -20.78 15.79
CA MET A 75 8.08 -19.53 15.70
C MET A 75 9.00 -18.30 15.71
N GLU A 76 10.11 -18.32 16.45
CA GLU A 76 11.13 -17.26 16.39
C GLU A 76 11.78 -17.18 15.00
N ALA A 77 12.11 -18.33 14.39
CA ALA A 77 12.61 -18.38 13.02
C ALA A 77 11.58 -17.85 12.01
N LEU A 78 10.31 -18.22 12.15
CA LEU A 78 9.23 -17.75 11.28
C LEU A 78 9.01 -16.24 11.42
N ALA A 79 9.04 -15.72 12.65
CA ALA A 79 8.94 -14.28 12.90
C ALA A 79 10.12 -13.52 12.30
N ALA A 80 11.35 -14.05 12.43
CA ALA A 80 12.53 -13.44 11.82
C ALA A 80 12.49 -13.46 10.28
N TYR A 81 11.92 -14.50 9.69
CA TYR A 81 11.72 -14.60 8.24
C TYR A 81 10.77 -13.52 7.74
N TYR A 82 9.55 -13.43 8.30
CA TYR A 82 8.57 -12.45 7.85
C TYR A 82 8.95 -11.00 8.18
N GLN A 83 9.66 -10.77 9.29
CA GLN A 83 10.16 -9.43 9.59
C GLN A 83 11.16 -8.95 8.53
N ARG A 84 12.05 -9.83 8.06
CA ARG A 84 13.00 -9.51 6.98
C ARG A 84 12.28 -9.30 5.64
N GLU A 85 11.26 -10.10 5.36
CA GLU A 85 10.46 -9.94 4.15
C GLU A 85 9.76 -8.57 4.14
N GLU A 86 9.15 -8.18 5.25
CA GLU A 86 8.53 -6.86 5.45
C GLU A 86 9.56 -5.73 5.30
N GLU A 87 10.75 -5.84 5.93
CA GLU A 87 11.83 -4.87 5.78
C GLU A 87 12.26 -4.68 4.32
N ILE A 88 12.32 -5.75 3.53
CA ILE A 88 12.66 -5.69 2.11
C ILE A 88 11.55 -4.98 1.34
N LEU A 89 10.29 -5.34 1.58
CA LEU A 89 9.14 -4.71 0.92
C LEU A 89 9.05 -3.22 1.23
N ASP A 90 9.28 -2.84 2.49
CA ASP A 90 9.31 -1.45 2.91
C ASP A 90 10.49 -0.68 2.33
N ALA A 91 11.66 -1.31 2.22
CA ALA A 91 12.81 -0.70 1.55
C ALA A 91 12.51 -0.43 0.07
N VAL A 92 11.86 -1.38 -0.63
CA VAL A 92 11.42 -1.20 -2.02
C VAL A 92 10.38 -0.09 -2.13
N LYS A 93 9.37 -0.10 -1.26
CA LYS A 93 8.31 0.92 -1.24
C LYS A 93 8.87 2.32 -1.00
N SER A 94 9.79 2.46 -0.04
CA SER A 94 10.48 3.71 0.25
C SER A 94 11.31 4.19 -0.94
N ALA A 95 12.07 3.29 -1.57
CA ALA A 95 12.88 3.62 -2.75
C ALA A 95 12.04 4.08 -3.96
N VAL A 96 10.83 3.54 -4.13
CA VAL A 96 9.92 3.91 -5.23
C VAL A 96 9.12 5.19 -4.93
N THR A 97 8.86 5.49 -3.66
CA THR A 97 8.05 6.65 -3.26
C THR A 97 8.67 7.97 -3.72
N TYR A 98 9.99 8.13 -3.61
CA TYR A 98 10.68 9.36 -4.00
C TYR A 98 10.65 9.63 -5.52
N PRO A 99 11.01 8.67 -6.41
CA PRO A 99 10.87 8.84 -7.86
C PRO A 99 9.45 9.20 -8.31
N VAL A 100 8.41 8.60 -7.71
CA VAL A 100 7.01 8.88 -8.05
C VAL A 100 6.64 10.32 -7.68
N ALA A 101 7.02 10.78 -6.50
CA ALA A 101 6.78 12.17 -6.09
C ALA A 101 7.50 13.18 -7.02
N MET A 102 8.75 12.88 -7.40
CA MET A 102 9.52 13.72 -8.32
C MET A 102 8.89 13.77 -9.73
N LEU A 103 8.43 12.63 -10.26
CA LEU A 103 7.72 12.57 -11.54
C LEU A 103 6.41 13.36 -11.49
N GLY A 104 5.67 13.29 -10.38
CA GLY A 104 4.47 14.10 -10.17
C GLY A 104 4.76 15.60 -10.24
N MET A 105 5.82 16.06 -9.55
CA MET A 105 6.25 17.47 -9.60
C MET A 105 6.67 17.88 -11.01
N LEU A 106 7.40 17.04 -11.74
CA LEU A 106 7.79 17.30 -13.12
C LEU A 106 6.56 17.47 -14.02
N LEU A 107 5.55 16.60 -13.90
CA LEU A 107 4.31 16.69 -14.66
C LEU A 107 3.57 18.00 -14.39
N VAL A 108 3.51 18.44 -13.13
CA VAL A 108 2.92 19.74 -12.75
C VAL A 108 3.64 20.90 -13.43
N ILE A 109 4.98 20.92 -13.40
CA ILE A 109 5.76 21.98 -14.04
C ILE A 109 5.49 22.01 -15.55
N VAL A 110 5.52 20.85 -16.20
CA VAL A 110 5.26 20.72 -17.65
C VAL A 110 3.83 21.19 -17.98
N ALA A 111 2.83 20.81 -17.19
CA ALA A 111 1.46 21.24 -17.39
C ALA A 111 1.31 22.78 -17.28
N VAL A 112 1.94 23.41 -16.28
CA VAL A 112 1.92 24.87 -16.12
C VAL A 112 2.60 25.57 -17.31
N LEU A 113 3.73 25.04 -17.78
CA LEU A 113 4.41 25.56 -18.96
C LEU A 113 3.50 25.50 -20.18
N PHE A 114 2.84 24.38 -20.44
CA PHE A 114 1.91 24.29 -21.57
C PHE A 114 0.73 25.25 -21.42
N ILE A 115 0.07 25.33 -20.26
CA ILE A 115 -1.09 26.22 -20.06
C ILE A 115 -0.72 27.70 -20.25
N LYS A 116 0.48 28.13 -19.81
CA LYS A 116 0.87 29.55 -19.80
C LYS A 116 1.68 29.97 -21.01
N VAL A 117 2.58 29.13 -21.50
CA VAL A 117 3.52 29.48 -22.57
C VAL A 117 2.88 29.28 -23.95
N MET A 118 2.05 28.25 -24.12
CA MET A 118 1.35 27.98 -25.38
C MET A 118 0.46 29.15 -25.87
N PRO A 119 -0.38 29.81 -25.05
CA PRO A 119 -1.18 30.95 -25.52
C PRO A 119 -0.33 32.17 -25.87
N VAL A 120 0.83 32.34 -25.24
CA VAL A 120 1.78 33.40 -25.58
C VAL A 120 2.36 33.16 -26.98
N PHE A 121 2.70 31.92 -27.31
CA PHE A 121 3.15 31.57 -28.65
C PHE A 121 2.07 31.88 -29.71
N GLU A 122 0.81 31.54 -29.44
CA GLU A 122 -0.29 31.83 -30.37
C GLU A 122 -0.41 33.35 -30.63
N GLN A 123 -0.36 34.17 -29.57
CA GLN A 123 -0.43 35.63 -29.68
C GLN A 123 0.73 36.21 -30.50
N VAL A 124 1.94 35.70 -30.33
CA VAL A 124 3.12 36.14 -31.11
C VAL A 124 2.97 35.77 -32.59
N TYR A 125 2.46 34.57 -32.90
CA TYR A 125 2.20 34.17 -34.29
C TYR A 125 1.12 35.02 -34.97
N MET A 126 0.03 35.36 -34.26
CA MET A 126 -1.00 36.26 -34.79
C MET A 126 -0.43 37.65 -35.12
N GLN A 127 0.51 38.18 -34.33
CA GLN A 127 1.17 39.46 -34.59
C GLN A 127 2.08 39.44 -35.82
N LEU A 128 2.63 38.28 -36.17
CA LEU A 128 3.45 38.09 -37.38
C LEU A 128 2.61 37.94 -38.66
N GLY A 129 1.27 38.00 -38.56
CA GLY A 129 0.37 37.91 -39.72
C GLY A 129 0.36 36.52 -40.36
N GLN A 130 0.75 35.48 -39.63
CA GLN A 130 0.76 34.09 -40.05
C GLN A 130 -0.11 33.29 -39.08
N GLU A 131 -1.12 32.58 -39.58
CA GLU A 131 -1.76 31.54 -38.77
C GLU A 131 -0.74 30.42 -38.49
N MET A 132 -0.83 29.75 -37.34
CA MET A 132 -0.03 28.55 -37.12
C MET A 132 -0.47 27.45 -38.11
N THR A 133 0.16 27.41 -39.28
CA THR A 133 -0.11 26.41 -40.33
C THR A 133 0.89 25.26 -40.23
N GLY A 134 0.40 24.02 -40.25
CA GLY A 134 1.22 22.80 -40.31
C GLY A 134 1.21 21.98 -39.01
N VAL A 135 2.31 21.26 -38.77
CA VAL A 135 2.47 20.23 -37.72
C VAL A 135 2.20 20.78 -36.32
N ALA A 136 2.48 22.06 -36.08
CA ALA A 136 2.23 22.72 -34.79
C ALA A 136 0.75 22.75 -34.41
N ARG A 137 -0.18 23.02 -35.34
CA ARG A 137 -1.63 23.06 -35.06
C ARG A 137 -2.20 21.67 -34.79
N GLN A 138 -1.64 20.63 -35.42
CA GLN A 138 -2.03 19.24 -35.20
C GLN A 138 -1.57 18.73 -33.83
N LEU A 139 -0.36 19.08 -33.39
CA LEU A 139 0.14 18.75 -32.05
C LEU A 139 -0.67 19.47 -30.96
N LEU A 140 -0.94 20.77 -31.15
CA LEU A 140 -1.78 21.54 -30.23
C LEU A 140 -3.18 20.93 -30.06
N ASN A 141 -3.83 20.54 -31.16
CA ASN A 141 -5.17 19.95 -31.09
C ASN A 141 -5.17 18.59 -30.38
N ILE A 142 -4.05 17.84 -30.43
CA ILE A 142 -3.85 16.56 -29.72
C ILE A 142 -3.53 16.77 -28.23
N GLU A 143 -2.82 17.82 -27.86
CA GLU A 143 -2.49 18.10 -26.47
C GLU A 143 -3.63 18.77 -25.70
N TYR A 144 -4.44 19.63 -26.34
CA TYR A 144 -5.59 20.27 -25.69
C TYR A 144 -6.65 19.25 -25.21
N TRP A 145 -6.97 18.21 -26.00
CA TRP A 145 -7.95 17.19 -25.56
C TRP A 145 -7.44 16.32 -24.41
N ARG A 146 -6.13 16.05 -24.33
CA ARG A 146 -5.52 15.27 -23.25
C ARG A 146 -5.42 16.04 -21.94
N LEU A 147 -5.17 17.36 -22.00
CA LEU A 147 -5.13 18.21 -20.81
C LEU A 147 -6.53 18.44 -20.23
N ASP A 148 -7.57 18.57 -21.07
CA ASP A 148 -8.96 18.69 -20.62
C ASP A 148 -9.46 17.40 -19.94
N GLU A 149 -9.11 16.24 -20.49
CA GLU A 149 -9.44 14.94 -19.88
C GLU A 149 -8.70 14.71 -18.55
N ALA A 150 -7.44 15.11 -18.44
CA ALA A 150 -6.68 15.03 -17.19
C ALA A 150 -7.21 15.97 -16.10
N VAL A 151 -7.61 17.20 -16.45
CA VAL A 151 -8.25 18.15 -15.53
C VAL A 151 -9.64 17.68 -15.13
N SER A 152 -10.43 17.15 -16.07
CA SER A 152 -11.74 16.55 -15.82
C SER A 152 -11.63 15.35 -14.87
N ASN A 153 -10.68 14.44 -15.09
CA ASN A 153 -10.47 13.25 -14.27
C ASN A 153 -9.98 13.61 -12.85
N CYS A 154 -9.09 14.60 -12.71
CA CYS A 154 -8.70 15.14 -11.41
C CYS A 154 -9.84 15.87 -10.68
N SER A 155 -10.73 16.55 -11.42
CA SER A 155 -11.93 17.21 -10.84
C SER A 155 -13.02 16.21 -10.43
N GLY A 156 -13.10 15.05 -11.10
CA GLY A 156 -14.00 13.95 -10.74
C GLY A 156 -13.60 13.22 -9.45
N SER A 157 -12.30 13.20 -9.11
CA SER A 157 -11.81 12.67 -7.83
C SER A 157 -11.90 13.68 -6.67
N PHE A 158 -12.20 14.96 -6.93
CA PHE A 158 -12.22 16.03 -5.92
C PHE A 158 -13.61 16.68 -5.75
N GLY A 159 -14.67 16.01 -6.21
CA GLY A 159 -16.01 16.57 -6.35
C GLY A 159 -17.11 15.92 -5.52
N SER A 160 -17.01 15.90 -4.19
CA SER A 160 -18.13 16.14 -3.28
C SER A 160 -17.70 16.02 -1.80
N GLY A 161 -17.45 17.16 -1.14
CA GLY A 161 -17.31 17.26 0.31
C GLY A 161 -15.88 17.37 0.80
N ASP A 162 -15.29 18.57 0.69
CA ASP A 162 -14.58 19.26 1.78
C ASP A 162 -13.91 20.51 1.22
N LEU A 163 -14.70 21.58 1.17
CA LEU A 163 -14.18 22.93 1.29
C LEU A 163 -13.63 23.07 2.70
N ASP A 164 -12.39 22.65 2.94
CA ASP A 164 -11.66 23.12 4.11
C ASP A 164 -10.59 24.12 3.71
N HIS A 165 -10.75 25.30 4.27
CA HIS A 165 -10.01 26.53 4.04
C HIS A 165 -8.61 26.49 4.70
N SER A 166 -8.05 25.29 4.92
CA SER A 166 -6.92 25.01 5.80
C SER A 166 -5.57 24.81 5.07
N ILE A 167 -5.57 24.51 3.77
CA ILE A 167 -4.32 24.26 3.01
C ILE A 167 -3.56 25.56 2.68
N PHE A 168 -4.24 26.71 2.61
CA PHE A 168 -3.59 27.98 2.29
C PHE A 168 -2.81 28.64 3.45
N ARG A 169 -2.80 28.02 4.64
CA ARG A 169 -2.21 28.62 5.85
C ARG A 169 -0.86 28.04 6.27
N TYR A 170 -0.35 27.03 5.57
CA TYR A 170 0.95 26.40 5.86
C TYR A 170 2.07 26.77 4.87
N PHE A 171 1.81 27.64 3.89
CA PHE A 171 2.77 28.00 2.84
C PHE A 171 3.14 29.50 2.80
N LEU A 172 2.90 30.24 3.88
CA LEU A 172 3.38 31.60 4.13
C LEU A 172 3.70 31.75 5.62
#